data_AF-Q06SE8-F1
#
_entry.id   AF-Q06SE8-F1
#
_cell.length_a   1.000
_cell.length_b   1.000
_cell.length_c   1.000
_cell.angle_alpha   90.00
_cell.angle_beta   90.00
_cell.angle_gamma   90.00
#
_symmetry.space_group_name_H-M   'P 1'
#
loop_
_entity.id
_entity.type
_entity.pdbx_description
1 polymer ?
#
loop_
_entity_poly.entity_id
_entity_poly.type
_entity_poly.pdbx_seq_one_letter_code
_entity_poly.pdbx_strand_id
1 'polypeptide(L)'
;MLGGYVKKRSGINAYRYRLHNKAGMMHLIQLINGHIRNSQRIPQLQRICNLYNIPFKDPIPLTDNNGCWFSGFFDAEGSVSYSMKRSLPQLVVKVFLINIKVI
;
A
#
# COMPACT_ATOMS: atom_id res chain seq x y z
N MET A 1 -3.51 0.04 -18.34
CA MET A 1 -4.02 -0.81 -17.23
C MET A 1 -2.98 -1.86 -16.86
N LEU A 2 -2.99 -2.37 -15.62
CA LEU A 2 -2.07 -3.43 -15.18
C LEU A 2 -2.46 -4.83 -15.68
N GLY A 3 -3.74 -5.05 -16.00
CA GLY A 3 -4.27 -6.38 -16.32
C GLY A 3 -4.39 -7.26 -15.06
N GLY A 4 -4.16 -8.57 -15.19
CA GLY A 4 -4.26 -9.53 -14.07
C GLY A 4 -5.67 -10.09 -13.88
N TYR A 5 -5.86 -10.83 -12.79
CA TYR A 5 -7.16 -11.44 -12.47
C TYR A 5 -7.43 -11.45 -10.96
N VAL A 6 -8.71 -11.46 -10.60
CA VAL A 6 -9.19 -11.61 -9.22
C VAL A 6 -9.82 -12.99 -9.08
N LYS A 7 -9.42 -13.75 -8.05
CA LYS A 7 -10.02 -15.06 -7.73
C LYS A 7 -10.33 -15.16 -6.24
N LYS A 8 -11.43 -15.86 -5.91
CA LYS A 8 -11.76 -16.22 -4.52
C LYS A 8 -10.71 -17.20 -3.99
N ARG A 9 -10.33 -17.06 -2.72
CA ARG A 9 -9.42 -18.00 -2.05
C ARG A 9 -10.21 -19.17 -1.46
N SER A 10 -9.70 -20.39 -1.64
CA SER A 10 -10.26 -21.59 -1.02
C SER A 10 -10.07 -21.55 0.50
N GLY A 11 -11.10 -21.95 1.25
CA GLY A 11 -11.05 -22.09 2.70
C GLY A 11 -11.11 -20.80 3.52
N ILE A 12 -11.16 -19.62 2.89
CA ILE A 12 -11.33 -18.33 3.58
C ILE A 12 -12.27 -17.41 2.80
N ASN A 13 -12.95 -16.50 3.50
CA ASN A 13 -13.80 -15.49 2.86
C ASN A 13 -12.96 -14.29 2.37
N ALA A 14 -12.12 -14.51 1.37
CA ALA A 14 -11.27 -13.46 0.80
C ALA A 14 -11.07 -13.63 -0.70
N TYR A 15 -10.83 -12.51 -1.38
CA TYR A 15 -10.44 -12.46 -2.79
C TYR A 15 -8.96 -12.08 -2.92
N ARG A 16 -8.34 -12.51 -4.02
CA ARG A 16 -6.94 -12.21 -4.32
C ARG A 16 -6.80 -11.73 -5.76
N TYR A 17 -6.24 -10.54 -5.91
CA TYR A 17 -5.71 -10.07 -7.18
C TYR A 17 -4.32 -10.68 -7.44
N ARG A 18 -4.07 -11.11 -8.68
CA ARG A 18 -2.77 -11.63 -9.13
C ARG A 18 -2.37 -11.03 -10.47
N LEU A 19 -1.10 -10.65 -10.56
CA LEU A 19 -0.47 -10.13 -11.76
C LEU A 19 0.76 -10.99 -12.09
N HIS A 20 0.74 -11.67 -13.25
CA HIS A 20 1.79 -12.61 -13.66
C HIS A 20 2.44 -12.25 -14.99
N ASN A 21 1.81 -11.39 -15.81
CA ASN A 21 2.36 -11.04 -17.11
C ASN A 21 3.48 -10.01 -16.95
N LYS A 22 4.57 -10.20 -17.70
CA LYS A 22 5.78 -9.37 -17.58
C LYS A 22 5.50 -7.89 -17.84
N ALA A 23 4.73 -7.58 -18.88
CA ALA A 23 4.41 -6.20 -19.25
C ALA A 23 3.72 -5.43 -18.10
N GLY A 24 2.72 -6.03 -17.48
CA GLY A 24 2.00 -5.46 -16.33
C GLY A 24 2.89 -5.34 -15.10
N MET A 25 3.77 -6.32 -14.84
CA MET A 25 4.73 -6.21 -13.73
C MET A 25 5.74 -5.07 -13.95
N MET A 26 6.25 -4.89 -15.17
CA MET A 26 7.14 -3.77 -15.50
C MET A 26 6.44 -2.42 -15.32
N HIS A 27 5.19 -2.33 -15.79
CA HIS A 27 4.37 -1.13 -15.60
C HIS A 27 4.11 -0.87 -14.11
N LEU A 28 3.82 -1.91 -13.32
CA LEU A 28 3.63 -1.78 -11.87
C LEU A 28 4.89 -1.24 -11.18
N ILE A 29 6.07 -1.76 -11.52
CA ILE A 29 7.35 -1.29 -10.95
C ILE A 29 7.52 0.20 -11.21
N GLN A 30 7.26 0.67 -12.44
CA GLN A 30 7.34 2.09 -12.79
C GLN A 30 6.38 2.96 -11.97
N LEU A 31 5.15 2.48 -11.73
CA LEU A 31 4.14 3.21 -10.97
C LEU A 31 4.46 3.32 -9.47
N ILE A 32 5.07 2.29 -8.88
CA ILE A 32 5.32 2.25 -7.43
C ILE A 32 6.71 2.77 -7.03
N ASN A 33 7.65 2.85 -7.96
CA ASN A 33 9.01 3.32 -7.68
C ASN A 33 9.00 4.81 -7.31
N GLY A 34 9.49 5.14 -6.11
CA GLY A 34 9.36 6.47 -5.50
C GLY A 34 8.08 6.66 -4.66
N HIS A 35 7.22 5.65 -4.53
CA HIS A 35 5.99 5.73 -3.74
C HIS A 35 5.87 4.66 -2.63
N ILE A 36 6.72 3.62 -2.63
CA ILE A 36 6.75 2.60 -1.56
C ILE A 36 7.44 3.14 -0.31
N ARG A 37 6.72 3.23 0.83
CA ARG A 37 7.25 3.75 2.11
C ARG A 37 7.42 2.69 3.20
N ASN A 38 6.94 1.47 2.96
CA ASN A 38 7.05 0.39 3.92
C ASN A 38 8.49 -0.13 3.99
N SER A 39 9.08 -0.14 5.19
CA SER A 39 10.48 -0.49 5.44
C SER A 39 10.84 -1.91 5.02
N GLN A 40 9.89 -2.85 5.04
CA GLN A 40 10.08 -4.21 4.57
C GLN A 40 9.91 -4.35 3.04
N ARG A 41 9.08 -3.50 2.42
CA ARG A 41 8.84 -3.52 0.97
C ARG A 41 9.90 -2.78 0.17
N ILE A 42 10.51 -1.74 0.72
CA ILE A 42 11.63 -1.01 0.10
C ILE A 42 12.76 -1.97 -0.37
N PRO A 43 13.34 -2.83 0.49
CA PRO A 43 14.41 -3.74 0.05
C PRO A 43 13.94 -4.78 -0.97
N GLN A 44 12.65 -5.16 -0.95
CA GLN A 44 12.08 -6.06 -1.97
C GLN A 44 12.01 -5.36 -3.33
N LEU A 45 11.57 -4.10 -3.36
CA LEU A 45 11.54 -3.30 -4.58
C LEU A 45 12.96 -3.04 -5.10
N GLN A 46 13.92 -2.72 -4.23
CA GLN A 46 15.33 -2.54 -4.63
C GLN A 46 15.90 -3.78 -5.34
N ARG A 47 15.63 -4.98 -4.82
CA ARG A 47 16.04 -6.24 -5.49
C ARG A 47 15.42 -6.40 -6.87
N ILE A 48 14.15 -6.04 -7.02
CA ILE A 48 13.44 -6.08 -8.31
C ILE A 48 14.01 -5.03 -9.27
N CYS A 49 14.23 -3.80 -8.81
CA CYS A 49 14.86 -2.74 -9.59
C CYS A 49 16.23 -3.16 -10.12
N ASN A 50 17.08 -3.75 -9.25
CA ASN A 50 18.39 -4.26 -9.65
C ASN A 50 18.28 -5.37 -10.70
N LEU A 51 17.35 -6.32 -10.53
CA LEU A 51 17.14 -7.41 -11.48
C LEU A 51 16.78 -6.92 -12.89
N TYR A 52 16.05 -5.81 -12.99
CA TYR A 52 15.58 -5.24 -14.26
C TYR A 52 16.39 -4.01 -14.72
N ASN A 53 17.52 -3.70 -14.07
CA ASN A 53 18.33 -2.51 -14.33
C ASN A 53 17.53 -1.19 -14.31
N ILE A 54 16.59 -1.08 -13.39
CA ILE A 54 15.79 0.13 -13.15
C ILE A 54 16.41 0.89 -11.99
N PRO A 55 16.73 2.19 -12.11
CA PRO A 55 17.18 2.99 -10.98
C PRO A 55 16.10 3.05 -9.90
N PHE A 56 16.43 2.64 -8.69
CA PHE A 56 15.55 2.80 -7.53
C PHE A 56 15.39 4.28 -7.19
N LYS A 57 14.17 4.69 -6.84
CA LYS A 57 13.85 6.04 -6.38
C LYS A 57 13.42 5.98 -4.93
N ASP A 58 14.05 6.80 -4.10
CA ASP A 58 13.60 6.98 -2.72
C ASP A 58 12.18 7.53 -2.67
N PRO A 59 11.43 7.25 -1.58
CA PRO A 59 10.05 7.67 -1.48
C PRO A 59 9.95 9.19 -1.49
N ILE A 60 9.06 9.72 -2.34
CA ILE A 60 8.78 11.16 -2.41
C ILE A 60 8.24 11.62 -1.04
N PRO A 61 8.72 12.72 -0.45
CA PRO A 61 8.19 13.23 0.81
C PRO A 61 6.68 13.48 0.74
N LEU A 62 5.97 13.19 1.83
CA LEU A 62 4.55 13.51 1.91
C LEU A 62 4.37 15.02 2.17
N THR A 63 3.44 15.62 1.44
CA THR A 63 2.99 17.00 1.58
C THR A 63 1.47 17.01 1.61
N ASP A 64 0.88 18.12 2.06
CA ASP A 64 -0.57 18.28 2.10
C ASP A 64 -1.23 18.08 0.71
N ASN A 65 -0.48 18.37 -0.35
CA ASN A 65 -0.93 18.26 -1.74
C ASN A 65 -0.75 16.86 -2.35
N ASN A 66 -0.14 15.90 -1.64
CA ASN A 66 0.12 14.55 -2.18
C ASN A 66 -0.36 13.40 -1.26
N GLY A 67 -1.36 13.69 -0.41
CA GLY A 67 -1.95 12.75 0.57
C GLY A 67 -2.64 11.51 0.00
N CYS A 68 -2.68 11.30 -1.32
CA CYS A 68 -3.25 10.09 -1.96
C CYS A 68 -2.64 8.80 -1.40
N TRP A 69 -1.34 8.81 -1.11
CA TRP A 69 -0.69 7.64 -0.51
C TRP A 69 -1.24 7.34 0.90
N PHE A 70 -1.41 8.38 1.73
CA PHE A 70 -1.95 8.20 3.07
C PHE A 70 -3.40 7.74 3.05
N SER A 71 -4.21 8.23 2.11
CA SER A 71 -5.58 7.74 1.89
C SER A 71 -5.60 6.24 1.60
N GLY A 72 -4.77 5.75 0.67
CA GLY A 72 -4.68 4.31 0.38
C GLY A 72 -4.10 3.50 1.54
N PHE A 73 -3.18 4.07 2.32
CA PHE A 73 -2.67 3.43 3.52
C PHE A 73 -3.74 3.32 4.62
N PHE A 74 -4.55 4.36 4.81
CA PHE A 74 -5.68 4.36 5.72
C PHE A 74 -6.79 3.39 5.28
N ASP A 75 -7.07 3.28 3.98
CA ASP A 75 -8.03 2.29 3.47
C ASP A 75 -7.59 0.84 3.77
N ALA A 76 -6.28 0.59 3.79
CA ALA A 76 -5.71 -0.73 4.08
C ALA A 76 -5.59 -1.05 5.58
N GLU A 77 -5.11 -0.10 6.40
CA GLU A 77 -4.70 -0.33 7.80
C GLU A 77 -5.40 0.60 8.82
N GLY A 78 -6.24 1.51 8.33
CA GLY A 78 -7.01 2.45 9.14
C GLY A 78 -8.25 1.80 9.74
N SER A 79 -8.79 2.46 10.77
CA SER A 79 -10.05 2.06 11.39
C SER A 79 -10.80 3.30 11.86
N VAL A 80 -12.08 3.33 11.50
CA VAL A 80 -13.07 4.28 12.03
C VAL A 80 -14.05 3.48 12.87
N SER A 81 -14.20 3.85 14.14
CA SER A 81 -15.16 3.21 15.04
C SER A 81 -15.98 4.26 15.77
N TYR A 82 -17.27 4.00 15.88
CA TYR A 82 -18.20 4.78 16.68
C TYR A 82 -18.71 3.94 17.86
N SER A 83 -18.83 4.57 19.03
CA SER A 83 -19.35 3.92 20.24
C SER A 83 -19.99 4.93 21.18
N MET A 84 -20.90 4.47 22.05
CA MET A 84 -21.43 5.27 23.15
C MET A 84 -20.64 4.97 24.42
N LYS A 85 -19.97 5.97 25.00
CA LYS A 85 -19.28 5.85 26.29
C LYS A 85 -19.97 6.72 27.32
N ARG A 86 -20.51 6.11 28.38
CA ARG A 86 -21.27 6.81 29.44
C ARG A 86 -22.38 7.70 28.85
N SER A 87 -23.12 7.17 27.89
CA SER A 87 -24.19 7.87 27.15
C SER A 87 -23.72 9.05 26.28
N LEU A 88 -22.41 9.22 26.06
CA LEU A 88 -21.86 10.21 25.14
C LEU A 88 -21.35 9.54 23.87
N PRO A 89 -21.63 10.11 22.69
CA PRO A 89 -21.09 9.60 21.43
C PRO A 89 -19.58 9.81 21.37
N GLN A 90 -18.85 8.76 20.99
CA GLN A 90 -17.41 8.79 20.75
C GLN A 90 -17.10 8.22 19.37
N LEU A 91 -16.49 9.06 18.54
CA LEU A 91 -15.87 8.66 17.28
C LEU A 91 -14.36 8.52 17.49
N VAL A 92 -13.79 7.41 17.02
CA VAL A 92 -12.35 7.16 17.03
C VAL A 92 -11.90 6.86 15.61
N VAL A 93 -10.92 7.63 15.14
CA VAL A 93 -10.21 7.41 13.88
C VAL A 93 -8.77 7.05 14.25
N LYS A 94 -8.32 5.87 13.84
CA LYS A 94 -6.99 5.36 14.18
C LYS A 94 -6.32 4.73 12.96
N VAL A 95 -5.00 4.75 12.95
CA VAL A 95 -4.18 4.03 11.98
C VAL A 95 -3.02 3.37 12.71
N PHE A 96 -2.68 2.14 12.34
CA PHE A 96 -1.59 1.41 12.97
C PHE A 96 -0.33 1.54 12.12
N LEU A 97 0.69 2.19 12.66
CA LEU A 97 1.98 2.33 11.99
C LEU A 97 2.83 1.10 12.28
N ILE A 98 2.81 0.13 11.37
CA ILE A 98 3.73 -1.00 11.41
C ILE A 98 4.65 -0.89 10.18
N ASN A 99 5.96 -0.82 10.42
CA ASN A 99 6.99 -0.87 9.37
C ASN A 99 6.90 0.25 8.32
N ILE A 100 6.62 1.50 8.71
CA ILE A 100 6.71 2.66 7.81
C ILE A 100 7.92 3.50 8.19
N LYS A 101 8.75 3.87 7.21
CA LYS A 101 9.72 4.96 7.40
C LYS A 101 8.97 6.27 7.24
N VAL A 102 8.83 7.02 8.34
CA VAL A 102 8.47 8.43 8.29
C VAL A 102 9.77 9.14 7.88
N ILE A 103 9.88 9.46 6.60
CA ILE A 103 10.94 10.32 6.07
C ILE A 103 10.32 11.68 5.87
#